data_AF-A0A7Z2SSL2-F1
#
_entry.id   AF-A0A7Z2SSL2-F1
#
_cell.length_a   1.000
_cell.length_b   1.000
_cell.length_c   1.000
_cell.angle_alpha   90.00
_cell.angle_beta   90.00
_cell.angle_gamma   90.00
#
_symmetry.space_group_name_H-M   'P 1'
#
loop_
_entity.id
_entity.type
_entity.pdbx_description
1 polymer ?
#
loop_
_entity_poly.entity_id
_entity_poly.type
_entity_poly.pdbx_seq_one_letter_code
_entity_poly.pdbx_strand_id
1 'polypeptide(L)'
;MYDRISNLSTPPTQAVEPSQSVDSDSFMETVADLALRRSPLPGDLPDMGCCVSKPDVSESNNPSTSGPVRPNDPLFDYRVAELADANVDGICVGLAAEWLGNLQYSPRSRMTTLTPGSDGHDSAAVWQQRYQDIREDLRNEGAEPPQANSDAKYAMFQEAGLRPSHKEKVYSFDDPASISSMLGKLTADGSSYLLSLKFVEGGGHTVATSTFDGRTTLFDPNYGEFSVTSDQVDTLLQRLADRYIDPNGLYLESIATRKMS
;
A
#
# COMPACT_ATOMS: atom_id res chain seq x y z
N MET A 1 58.92 -50.17 -39.56
CA MET A 1 57.73 -50.94 -39.97
C MET A 1 56.68 -49.91 -40.33
N TYR A 2 56.55 -49.50 -41.60
CA TYR A 2 55.80 -50.19 -42.68
C TYR A 2 54.38 -50.55 -42.19
N ASP A 3 53.25 -50.21 -42.82
CA ASP A 3 52.88 -49.49 -44.05
C ASP A 3 51.34 -49.37 -44.05
N ARG A 4 50.80 -48.34 -44.74
CA ARG A 4 49.69 -48.38 -45.74
C ARG A 4 48.92 -47.05 -45.77
N ILE A 5 49.11 -46.17 -46.77
CA ILE A 5 48.68 -46.21 -48.20
C ILE A 5 47.13 -46.01 -48.26
N SER A 6 46.49 -45.06 -48.97
CA SER A 6 46.76 -44.34 -50.25
C SER A 6 45.94 -43.02 -50.25
N ASN A 7 46.45 -41.86 -50.71
CA ASN A 7 46.48 -41.33 -52.09
C ASN A 7 45.15 -41.40 -52.88
N LEU A 8 44.56 -40.26 -53.28
CA LEU A 8 44.69 -39.64 -54.62
C LEU A 8 43.63 -38.53 -54.91
N SER A 9 44.16 -37.39 -55.41
CA SER A 9 43.69 -36.52 -56.51
C SER A 9 42.29 -35.84 -56.58
N THR A 10 42.36 -34.50 -56.56
CA THR A 10 41.67 -33.41 -57.33
C THR A 10 41.26 -33.76 -58.79
N PRO A 11 40.44 -32.98 -59.58
CA PRO A 11 39.93 -31.56 -59.46
C PRO A 11 38.47 -31.40 -60.07
N PRO A 12 37.99 -30.33 -60.79
CA PRO A 12 38.16 -28.85 -60.77
C PRO A 12 36.80 -28.02 -60.76
N THR A 13 36.89 -26.68 -60.73
CA THR A 13 36.04 -25.67 -61.45
C THR A 13 34.69 -25.13 -60.88
N GLN A 14 34.68 -23.79 -60.72
CA GLN A 14 33.63 -22.75 -60.87
C GLN A 14 32.46 -22.55 -59.89
N ALA A 15 32.57 -21.41 -59.17
CA ALA A 15 31.66 -20.26 -59.15
C ALA A 15 30.15 -20.47 -59.12
N VAL A 16 29.52 -20.11 -57.99
CA VAL A 16 28.26 -19.36 -57.90
C VAL A 16 28.24 -18.62 -56.54
N GLU A 17 28.27 -17.29 -56.55
CA GLU A 17 27.59 -16.50 -55.50
C GLU A 17 26.10 -16.45 -55.85
N PRO A 18 25.20 -16.47 -54.87
CA PRO A 18 24.59 -15.19 -54.55
C PRO A 18 24.39 -14.98 -53.03
N SER A 19 24.74 -13.76 -52.61
CA SER A 19 23.93 -12.89 -51.76
C SER A 19 22.62 -13.49 -51.22
N GLN A 20 22.61 -13.79 -49.92
CA GLN A 20 21.44 -13.55 -49.08
C GLN A 20 21.85 -12.54 -48.02
N SER A 21 21.64 -11.26 -48.33
CA SER A 21 21.48 -10.24 -47.32
C SER A 21 20.30 -10.67 -46.46
N VAL A 22 20.58 -11.17 -45.27
CA VAL A 22 19.55 -11.28 -44.23
C VAL A 22 19.21 -9.84 -43.91
N ASP A 23 18.07 -9.42 -44.44
CA ASP A 23 17.51 -8.10 -44.31
C ASP A 23 17.33 -7.82 -42.81
N SER A 24 18.33 -7.17 -42.23
CA SER A 24 18.37 -6.87 -40.79
C SER A 24 17.31 -5.84 -40.42
N ASP A 25 16.77 -5.15 -41.43
CA ASP A 25 15.64 -4.25 -41.31
C ASP A 25 14.34 -5.02 -41.06
N SER A 26 14.16 -6.22 -41.62
CA SER A 26 12.96 -7.04 -41.35
C SER A 26 12.91 -7.54 -39.90
N PHE A 27 14.06 -7.86 -39.28
CA PHE A 27 14.09 -8.27 -37.88
C PHE A 27 13.90 -7.07 -36.94
N MET A 28 14.53 -5.94 -37.23
CA MET A 28 14.35 -4.71 -36.44
C MET A 28 12.95 -4.12 -36.58
N GLU A 29 12.33 -4.23 -37.77
CA GLU A 29 10.95 -3.80 -38.01
C GLU A 29 9.95 -4.74 -37.34
N THR A 30 10.22 -6.05 -37.26
CA THR A 30 9.35 -6.99 -36.51
C THR A 30 9.46 -6.78 -34.99
N VAL A 31 10.65 -6.44 -34.47
CA VAL A 31 10.85 -6.13 -33.04
C VAL A 31 10.28 -4.75 -32.69
N ALA A 32 10.39 -3.77 -33.60
CA ALA A 32 9.78 -2.44 -33.43
C ALA A 32 8.25 -2.48 -33.57
N ASP A 33 7.70 -3.30 -34.48
CA ASP A 33 6.25 -3.48 -34.63
C ASP A 33 5.65 -4.29 -33.48
N LEU A 34 6.43 -5.20 -32.86
CA LEU A 34 6.08 -5.82 -31.56
C LEU A 34 6.18 -4.84 -30.38
N ALA A 35 7.07 -3.85 -30.44
CA ALA A 35 7.16 -2.80 -29.44
C ALA A 35 6.03 -1.75 -29.57
N LEU A 36 5.57 -1.45 -30.79
CA LEU A 36 4.44 -0.53 -31.05
C LEU A 36 3.06 -1.19 -30.88
N ARG A 37 2.93 -2.51 -31.06
CA ARG A 37 1.68 -3.26 -30.84
C ARG A 37 1.45 -3.69 -29.40
N ARG A 38 2.35 -3.34 -28.48
CA ARG A 38 2.11 -3.47 -27.05
C ARG A 38 1.20 -2.33 -26.60
N SER A 39 -0.08 -2.43 -26.94
CA SER A 39 -1.13 -1.79 -26.16
C SER A 39 -0.83 -2.08 -24.69
N PRO A 40 -0.87 -1.09 -23.78
CA PRO A 40 -0.56 -1.34 -22.38
C PRO A 40 -1.49 -2.44 -21.88
N LEU A 41 -0.90 -3.58 -21.52
CA LEU A 41 -1.58 -4.59 -20.72
C LEU A 41 -2.04 -3.89 -19.44
N PRO A 42 -3.28 -4.12 -18.96
CA PRO A 42 -3.69 -3.64 -17.65
C PRO A 42 -2.80 -4.30 -16.60
N GLY A 43 -1.75 -3.60 -16.19
CA GLY A 43 -0.63 -4.18 -15.45
C GLY A 43 0.51 -3.20 -15.16
N ASP A 44 0.62 -2.08 -15.90
CA ASP A 44 1.41 -0.91 -15.49
C ASP A 44 0.51 0.11 -14.77
N LEU A 45 -0.14 -0.32 -13.69
CA LEU A 45 -0.54 0.66 -12.68
C LEU A 45 0.76 1.15 -12.04
N PRO A 46 1.05 2.46 -12.02
CA PRO A 46 2.17 2.94 -11.23
C PRO A 46 2.00 2.42 -9.80
N ASP A 47 3.08 1.91 -9.20
CA ASP A 47 3.18 1.65 -7.76
C ASP A 47 3.02 2.99 -7.03
N MET A 48 1.78 3.45 -6.99
CA MET A 48 1.33 4.65 -6.34
C MET A 48 1.26 4.26 -4.88
N GLY A 49 2.21 4.71 -4.07
CA GLY A 49 1.99 4.83 -2.63
C GLY A 49 0.92 5.90 -2.32
N CYS A 50 -0.14 5.97 -3.11
CA CYS A 50 -1.37 6.67 -2.84
C CYS A 50 -2.35 5.62 -2.30
N CYS A 51 -3.18 6.03 -1.36
CA CYS A 51 -4.14 5.14 -0.72
C CYS A 51 -5.12 4.61 -1.79
N VAL A 52 -5.08 3.32 -2.07
CA VAL A 52 -5.90 2.70 -3.15
C VAL A 52 -7.32 2.39 -2.69
N SER A 53 -7.52 2.29 -1.38
CA SER A 53 -8.80 2.09 -0.75
C SER A 53 -9.53 3.43 -0.61
N LYS A 54 -10.37 3.76 -1.61
CA LYS A 54 -11.39 4.79 -1.45
C LYS A 54 -12.61 4.19 -0.73
N PRO A 55 -13.24 4.92 0.21
CA PRO A 55 -14.52 4.51 0.74
C PRO A 55 -15.57 4.59 -0.39
N ASP A 56 -16.53 3.66 -0.42
CA ASP A 56 -17.63 3.69 -1.39
C ASP A 56 -18.46 4.98 -1.18
N VAL A 57 -18.57 5.80 -2.23
CA VAL A 57 -19.29 7.09 -2.27
C VAL A 57 -20.80 6.92 -1.98
N SER A 58 -21.30 5.68 -1.92
CA SER A 58 -22.69 5.35 -1.65
C SER A 58 -23.13 5.58 -0.19
N GLU A 59 -22.25 5.99 0.73
CA GLU A 59 -22.60 6.29 2.13
C GLU A 59 -23.00 7.77 2.38
N SER A 60 -23.28 8.53 1.31
CA SER A 60 -24.01 9.80 1.41
C SER A 60 -25.41 9.57 2.02
N ASN A 61 -25.58 9.95 3.29
CA ASN A 61 -26.84 9.94 4.03
C ASN A 61 -28.01 10.55 3.24
N ASN A 62 -28.87 9.71 2.65
CA ASN A 62 -30.21 10.08 2.22
C ASN A 62 -31.21 9.62 3.29
N PRO A 63 -31.86 10.52 4.05
CA PRO A 63 -32.77 10.12 5.13
C PRO A 63 -34.16 9.69 4.63
N SER A 64 -34.31 9.17 3.41
CA SER A 64 -35.63 8.78 2.88
C SER A 64 -35.57 7.85 1.66
N THR A 65 -35.17 6.59 1.84
CA THR A 65 -35.72 5.50 1.01
C THR A 65 -35.53 4.15 1.68
N SER A 66 -36.63 3.41 1.81
CA SER A 66 -36.68 2.02 2.28
C SER A 66 -35.99 1.08 1.27
N GLY A 67 -34.66 0.98 1.34
CA GLY A 67 -33.88 -0.07 0.70
C GLY A 67 -33.78 -1.31 1.60
N PRO A 68 -33.33 -2.47 1.08
CA PRO A 68 -33.05 -3.63 1.94
C PRO A 68 -32.07 -3.16 3.01
N VAL A 69 -32.41 -3.44 4.28
CA VAL A 69 -31.53 -3.22 5.43
C VAL A 69 -30.18 -3.82 5.07
N ARG A 70 -29.20 -2.97 4.76
CA ARG A 70 -27.81 -3.42 4.59
C ARG A 70 -27.46 -4.13 5.90
N PRO A 71 -26.88 -5.34 5.86
CA PRO A 71 -26.44 -5.98 7.09
C PRO A 71 -25.54 -4.98 7.82
N ASN A 72 -25.84 -4.69 9.09
CA ASN A 72 -24.97 -3.90 9.94
C ASN A 72 -23.61 -4.59 9.91
N ASP A 73 -22.60 -3.93 9.32
CA ASP A 73 -21.25 -4.49 9.29
C ASP A 73 -20.73 -4.55 10.74
N PRO A 74 -20.40 -5.74 11.26
CA PRO A 74 -19.94 -5.91 12.64
C PRO A 74 -18.67 -5.12 12.98
N LEU A 75 -17.90 -4.66 11.98
CA LEU A 75 -16.78 -3.75 12.20
C LEU A 75 -17.23 -2.48 12.96
N PHE A 76 -18.39 -1.94 12.60
CA PHE A 76 -18.86 -0.66 13.13
C PHE A 76 -19.41 -0.76 14.56
N ASP A 77 -19.63 -1.97 15.09
CA ASP A 77 -19.95 -2.17 16.50
C ASP A 77 -18.80 -1.72 17.42
N TYR A 78 -17.57 -1.67 16.91
CA TYR A 78 -16.38 -1.21 17.64
C TYR A 78 -16.07 0.28 17.42
N ARG A 79 -16.81 0.98 16.54
CA ARG A 79 -16.52 2.36 16.16
C ARG A 79 -16.92 3.32 17.27
N VAL A 80 -15.95 4.11 17.74
CA VAL A 80 -16.14 5.11 18.82
C VAL A 80 -16.26 6.53 18.30
N ALA A 81 -15.73 6.80 17.10
CA ALA A 81 -15.92 8.07 16.42
C ALA A 81 -15.85 7.87 14.90
N GLU A 82 -16.82 8.41 14.18
CA GLU A 82 -16.89 8.32 12.72
C GLU A 82 -16.09 9.44 12.05
N LEU A 83 -15.47 9.11 10.92
CA LEU A 83 -14.85 10.07 10.01
C LEU A 83 -15.32 9.77 8.59
N ALA A 84 -16.20 10.62 8.07
CA ALA A 84 -16.73 10.50 6.72
C ALA A 84 -15.87 11.33 5.75
N ASP A 85 -15.64 10.77 4.56
CA ASP A 85 -15.07 11.45 3.38
C ASP A 85 -13.68 12.10 3.54
N ALA A 86 -12.99 11.91 4.67
CA ALA A 86 -11.69 12.55 4.91
C ALA A 86 -10.58 12.05 3.97
N ASN A 87 -10.64 10.78 3.56
CA ASN A 87 -9.60 10.15 2.75
C ASN A 87 -9.95 10.00 1.26
N VAL A 88 -10.95 10.74 0.75
CA VAL A 88 -11.35 10.70 -0.67
C VAL A 88 -10.20 11.04 -1.62
N ASP A 89 -9.31 11.95 -1.19
CA ASP A 89 -8.12 12.39 -1.92
C ASP A 89 -6.89 11.49 -1.71
N GLY A 90 -7.04 10.39 -0.97
CA GLY A 90 -5.94 9.44 -0.73
C GLY A 90 -4.82 10.01 0.14
N ILE A 91 -5.19 10.74 1.19
CA ILE A 91 -4.29 11.41 2.14
C ILE A 91 -4.06 10.61 3.44
N CYS A 92 -4.20 9.29 3.40
CA CYS A 92 -4.19 8.42 4.58
C CYS A 92 -2.89 8.49 5.41
N VAL A 93 -1.75 8.78 4.78
CA VAL A 93 -0.47 8.92 5.52
C VAL A 93 -0.48 10.20 6.35
N GLY A 94 -0.94 11.31 5.75
CA GLY A 94 -1.07 12.59 6.44
C GLY A 94 -2.15 12.58 7.53
N LEU A 95 -3.30 11.96 7.27
CA LEU A 95 -4.36 11.79 8.27
C LEU A 95 -3.89 10.97 9.47
N ALA A 96 -3.10 9.91 9.23
CA ALA A 96 -2.48 9.14 10.31
C ALA A 96 -1.49 9.96 11.13
N ALA A 97 -0.72 10.87 10.51
CA ALA A 97 0.17 11.78 11.22
C ALA A 97 -0.60 12.74 12.13
N GLU A 98 -1.64 13.38 11.61
CA GLU A 98 -2.49 14.28 12.40
C GLU A 98 -3.21 13.53 13.53
N TRP A 99 -3.70 12.32 13.28
CA TRP A 99 -4.32 11.51 14.34
C TRP A 99 -3.34 11.17 15.46
N LEU A 100 -2.12 10.72 15.11
CA LEU A 100 -1.06 10.38 16.07
C LEU A 100 -0.58 11.60 16.88
N GLY A 101 -0.54 12.79 16.27
CA GLY A 101 -0.18 14.05 16.95
C GLY A 101 -1.23 14.54 17.96
N ASN A 102 -2.44 13.98 17.92
CA ASN A 102 -3.62 14.46 18.65
C ASN A 102 -4.20 13.41 19.62
N LEU A 103 -3.42 12.40 20.02
CA LEU A 103 -3.85 11.31 20.91
C LEU A 103 -4.34 11.78 22.29
N GLN A 104 -3.91 12.94 22.76
CA GLN A 104 -4.34 13.58 24.02
C GLN A 104 -5.81 14.04 24.01
N TYR A 105 -6.41 14.21 22.83
CA TYR A 105 -7.78 14.69 22.71
C TYR A 105 -8.79 13.53 22.75
N SER A 106 -10.08 13.86 22.85
CA SER A 106 -11.12 12.82 22.76
C SER A 106 -11.25 12.27 21.33
N PRO A 107 -11.74 11.03 21.13
CA PRO A 107 -11.99 10.49 19.79
C PRO A 107 -12.81 11.43 18.90
N ARG A 108 -13.90 11.98 19.45
CA ARG A 108 -14.76 12.94 18.74
C ARG A 108 -14.02 14.22 18.36
N SER A 109 -13.18 14.74 19.26
CA SER A 109 -12.38 15.94 18.98
C SER A 109 -11.39 15.67 17.85
N ARG A 110 -10.71 14.51 17.86
CA ARG A 110 -9.83 14.10 16.75
C ARG A 110 -10.57 14.03 15.42
N MET A 111 -11.71 13.34 15.34
CA MET A 111 -12.45 13.25 14.07
C MET A 111 -12.94 14.62 13.58
N THR A 112 -13.30 15.53 14.50
CA THR A 112 -13.67 16.91 14.15
C THR A 112 -12.50 17.64 13.49
N THR A 113 -11.29 17.50 14.03
CA THR A 113 -10.05 18.09 13.47
C THR A 113 -9.63 17.45 12.15
N LEU A 114 -10.09 16.23 11.85
CA LEU A 114 -9.75 15.51 10.60
C LEU A 114 -10.87 15.59 9.55
N THR A 115 -11.99 16.25 9.85
CA THR A 115 -13.11 16.39 8.92
C THR A 115 -12.70 17.28 7.74
N PRO A 116 -13.11 16.97 6.50
CA PRO A 116 -12.84 17.80 5.33
C PRO A 116 -13.11 19.30 5.56
N GLY A 117 -12.16 20.15 5.16
CA GLY A 117 -12.25 21.61 5.30
C GLY A 117 -11.93 22.16 6.69
N SER A 118 -11.42 21.33 7.60
CA SER A 118 -10.84 21.78 8.87
C SER A 118 -9.33 21.98 8.74
N ASP A 119 -8.76 22.82 9.62
CA ASP A 119 -7.31 23.09 9.63
C ASP A 119 -6.45 21.82 9.77
N GLY A 120 -6.92 20.82 10.51
CA GLY A 120 -6.21 19.55 10.68
C GLY A 120 -6.30 18.66 9.43
N HIS A 121 -7.41 18.68 8.71
CA HIS A 121 -7.51 18.01 7.40
C HIS A 121 -6.60 18.68 6.36
N ASP A 122 -6.55 20.01 6.33
CA ASP A 122 -5.62 20.75 5.47
C ASP A 122 -4.16 20.44 5.83
N SER A 123 -3.84 20.35 7.12
CA SER A 123 -2.51 19.95 7.60
C SER A 123 -2.17 18.51 7.19
N ALA A 124 -3.12 17.58 7.28
CA ALA A 124 -2.97 16.22 6.78
C ALA A 124 -2.66 16.19 5.27
N ALA A 125 -3.31 17.03 4.47
CA ALA A 125 -3.00 17.13 3.04
C ALA A 125 -1.56 17.63 2.79
N VAL A 126 -1.09 18.61 3.57
CA VAL A 126 0.32 19.07 3.51
C VAL A 126 1.29 17.95 3.85
N TRP A 127 1.02 17.16 4.90
CA TRP A 127 1.87 16.01 5.25
C TRP A 127 1.85 14.91 4.19
N GLN A 128 0.70 14.66 3.58
CA GLN A 128 0.61 13.71 2.48
C GLN A 128 1.46 14.17 1.29
N GLN A 129 1.38 15.43 0.90
CA GLN A 129 2.20 15.99 -0.18
C GLN A 129 3.68 15.89 0.17
N ARG A 130 4.06 16.24 1.40
CA ARG A 130 5.45 16.14 1.84
C ARG A 130 6.00 14.73 1.77
N TYR A 131 5.21 13.73 2.16
CA TYR A 131 5.55 12.32 1.98
C TYR A 131 5.74 11.96 0.50
N GLN A 132 4.87 12.44 -0.39
CA GLN A 132 4.96 12.16 -1.82
C GLN A 132 6.21 12.80 -2.45
N ASP A 133 6.52 14.04 -2.10
CA ASP A 133 7.71 14.76 -2.57
C ASP A 133 9.00 14.02 -2.19
N ILE A 134 9.15 13.68 -0.90
CA ILE A 134 10.34 12.95 -0.41
C ILE A 134 10.46 11.60 -1.11
N ARG A 135 9.34 10.90 -1.32
CA ARG A 135 9.33 9.61 -2.01
C ARG A 135 9.80 9.77 -3.46
N GLU A 136 9.32 10.78 -4.17
CA GLU A 136 9.70 11.04 -5.56
C GLU A 136 11.18 11.40 -5.67
N ASP A 137 11.69 12.25 -4.77
CA ASP A 137 13.12 12.59 -4.70
C ASP A 137 13.98 11.33 -4.51
N LEU A 138 13.63 10.48 -3.54
CA LEU A 138 14.34 9.21 -3.29
C LEU A 138 14.29 8.27 -4.52
N ARG A 139 13.15 8.21 -5.23
CA ARG A 139 13.02 7.43 -6.47
C ARG A 139 13.93 7.96 -7.57
N ASN A 140 14.03 9.29 -7.71
CA ASN A 140 14.90 9.94 -8.68
C ASN A 140 16.38 9.74 -8.35
N GLU A 141 16.71 9.56 -7.07
CA GLU A 141 18.05 9.18 -6.59
C GLU A 141 18.36 7.68 -6.74
N GLY A 142 17.42 6.88 -7.26
CA GLY A 142 17.60 5.47 -7.56
C GLY A 142 17.22 4.52 -6.42
N ALA A 143 16.51 4.99 -5.39
CA ALA A 143 15.97 4.11 -4.37
C ALA A 143 14.86 3.21 -4.95
N GLU A 144 14.86 1.94 -4.56
CA GLU A 144 13.80 0.99 -4.92
C GLU A 144 12.44 1.42 -4.33
N PRO A 145 11.30 1.15 -5.01
CA PRO A 145 9.97 1.59 -4.56
C PRO A 145 9.65 1.30 -3.09
N PRO A 146 9.87 0.07 -2.56
CA PRO A 146 9.57 -0.22 -1.16
C PRO A 146 10.45 0.58 -0.19
N GLN A 147 11.72 0.80 -0.55
CA GLN A 147 12.66 1.55 0.26
C GLN A 147 12.30 3.04 0.28
N ALA A 148 12.06 3.63 -0.90
CA ALA A 148 11.63 5.02 -1.03
C ALA A 148 10.33 5.29 -0.24
N ASN A 149 9.37 4.36 -0.29
CA ASN A 149 8.15 4.44 0.51
C ASN A 149 8.41 4.43 2.02
N SER A 150 9.26 3.51 2.49
CA SER A 150 9.55 3.34 3.92
C SER A 150 10.35 4.54 4.49
N ASP A 151 11.29 5.07 3.71
CA ASP A 151 12.11 6.22 4.09
C ASP A 151 11.35 7.54 4.00
N ALA A 152 10.50 7.73 2.99
CA ALA A 152 9.65 8.91 2.92
C ALA A 152 8.67 8.99 4.09
N LYS A 153 8.07 7.86 4.49
CA LYS A 153 7.28 7.79 5.73
C LYS A 153 8.15 8.14 6.94
N TYR A 154 9.35 7.56 7.06
CA TYR A 154 10.27 7.89 8.15
C TYR A 154 10.48 9.40 8.29
N ALA A 155 10.89 10.04 7.20
CA ALA A 155 11.24 11.45 7.17
C ALA A 155 10.03 12.33 7.45
N MET A 156 8.91 12.10 6.76
CA MET A 156 7.70 12.91 6.94
C MET A 156 7.16 12.83 8.38
N PHE A 157 7.06 11.63 8.96
CA PHE A 157 6.59 11.48 10.35
C PHE A 157 7.54 12.17 11.34
N GLN A 158 8.85 12.15 11.08
CA GLN A 158 9.82 12.90 11.90
C GLN A 158 9.66 14.41 11.76
N GLU A 159 9.44 14.92 10.54
CA GLU A 159 9.17 16.34 10.29
C GLU A 159 7.86 16.81 10.96
N ALA A 160 6.86 15.93 11.04
CA ALA A 160 5.60 16.14 11.77
C ALA A 160 5.77 16.09 13.31
N GLY A 161 6.99 15.96 13.82
CA GLY A 161 7.28 15.95 15.27
C GLY A 161 7.02 14.61 15.97
N LEU A 162 6.72 13.55 15.22
CA LEU A 162 6.54 12.19 15.74
C LEU A 162 7.88 11.45 15.74
N ARG A 163 7.99 10.33 16.48
CA ARG A 163 9.26 9.57 16.57
C ARG A 163 9.10 8.15 16.01
N PRO A 164 9.08 7.99 14.68
CA PRO A 164 9.05 6.68 14.05
C PRO A 164 10.33 5.88 14.34
N SER A 165 10.19 4.58 14.57
CA SER A 165 11.34 3.67 14.53
C SER A 165 11.87 3.53 13.10
N HIS A 166 13.20 3.49 12.93
CA HIS A 166 13.81 3.20 11.62
C HIS A 166 13.45 1.81 11.09
N LYS A 167 13.19 0.85 11.98
CA LYS A 167 12.85 -0.53 11.60
C LYS A 167 11.36 -0.63 11.34
N GLU A 168 11.01 -1.07 10.14
CA GLU A 168 9.70 -1.61 9.81
C GLU A 168 9.74 -3.13 9.92
N LYS A 169 8.65 -3.76 10.36
CA LYS A 169 8.51 -5.21 10.35
C LYS A 169 7.26 -5.60 9.59
N VAL A 170 7.42 -6.46 8.60
CA VAL A 170 6.35 -7.00 7.76
C VAL A 170 5.84 -8.31 8.37
N TYR A 171 4.53 -8.47 8.35
CA TYR A 171 3.80 -9.62 8.85
C TYR A 171 2.87 -10.13 7.75
N SER A 172 2.97 -11.41 7.40
CA SER A 172 2.01 -12.06 6.51
C SER A 172 0.65 -12.12 7.22
N PHE A 173 -0.42 -11.76 6.51
CA PHE A 173 -1.77 -11.74 7.07
C PHE A 173 -2.39 -13.14 7.17
N ASP A 174 -1.98 -14.05 6.30
CA ASP A 174 -2.41 -15.45 6.23
C ASP A 174 -1.64 -16.40 7.16
N ASP A 175 -0.58 -15.94 7.83
CA ASP A 175 0.19 -16.71 8.81
C ASP A 175 -0.22 -16.36 10.26
N PRO A 176 -0.91 -17.28 10.98
CA PRO A 176 -1.34 -17.04 12.36
C PRO A 176 -0.19 -16.73 13.33
N ALA A 177 1.00 -17.31 13.13
CA ALA A 177 2.14 -17.06 14.01
C ALA A 177 2.71 -15.64 13.81
N SER A 178 2.76 -15.21 12.55
CA SER A 178 3.08 -13.83 12.16
C SER A 178 2.10 -12.83 12.79
N ILE A 179 0.79 -13.03 12.61
CA ILE A 179 -0.24 -12.16 13.19
C ILE A 179 -0.19 -12.14 14.71
N SER A 180 -0.08 -13.29 15.38
CA SER A 180 0.05 -13.35 16.83
C SER A 180 1.26 -12.55 17.34
N SER A 181 2.40 -12.62 16.65
CA SER A 181 3.60 -11.83 16.97
C SER A 181 3.40 -10.32 16.76
N MET A 182 2.58 -9.92 15.79
CA MET A 182 2.20 -8.52 15.57
C MET A 182 1.28 -8.03 16.70
N LEU A 183 0.21 -8.78 16.98
CA LEU A 183 -0.80 -8.45 17.98
C LEU A 183 -0.17 -8.21 19.36
N GLY A 184 0.73 -9.09 19.80
CA GLY A 184 1.42 -8.92 21.08
C GLY A 184 2.25 -7.63 21.20
N LYS A 185 2.61 -6.99 20.08
CA LYS A 185 3.22 -5.66 20.08
C LYS A 185 2.19 -4.55 20.07
N LEU A 186 1.15 -4.67 19.24
CA LEU A 186 0.10 -3.65 19.14
C LEU A 186 -0.64 -3.49 20.47
N THR A 187 -0.81 -4.57 21.22
CA THR A 187 -1.55 -4.58 22.49
C THR A 187 -0.68 -4.27 23.71
N ALA A 188 0.62 -4.01 23.52
CA ALA A 188 1.48 -3.59 24.61
C ALA A 188 1.08 -2.18 25.08
N ASP A 189 0.97 -2.01 26.40
CA ASP A 189 0.53 -0.74 26.98
C ASP A 189 1.52 0.40 26.69
N GLY A 190 0.99 1.59 26.40
CA GLY A 190 1.77 2.76 26.00
C GLY A 190 2.43 2.64 24.62
N SER A 191 1.93 1.74 23.76
CA SER A 191 2.47 1.58 22.41
C SER A 191 1.59 2.26 21.36
N SER A 192 2.22 2.85 20.35
CA SER A 192 1.55 3.36 19.17
C SER A 192 2.27 2.85 17.93
N TYR A 193 1.51 2.52 16.88
CA TYR A 193 2.06 1.97 15.66
C TYR A 193 1.38 2.58 14.44
N LEU A 194 2.17 2.73 13.38
CA LEU A 194 1.67 2.88 12.02
C LEU A 194 1.60 1.50 11.38
N LEU A 195 0.49 1.21 10.72
CA LEU A 195 0.26 -0.01 9.97
C LEU A 195 0.08 0.34 8.49
N SER A 196 0.98 -0.15 7.65
CA SER A 196 0.81 -0.11 6.20
C SER A 196 0.19 -1.44 5.76
N LEU A 197 -1.09 -1.40 5.43
CA LEU A 197 -1.83 -2.51 4.83
C LEU A 197 -1.41 -2.64 3.37
N LYS A 198 -1.00 -3.85 2.95
CA LYS A 198 -0.64 -4.16 1.57
C LYS A 198 -1.63 -5.15 0.99
N PHE A 199 -2.19 -4.82 -0.17
CA PHE A 199 -3.21 -5.64 -0.81
C PHE A 199 -2.62 -6.47 -1.96
N VAL A 200 -3.17 -7.66 -2.18
CA VAL A 200 -2.78 -8.56 -3.28
C VAL A 200 -2.95 -7.88 -4.64
N GLU A 201 -3.97 -7.04 -4.77
CA GLU A 201 -4.31 -6.28 -5.99
C GLU A 201 -3.31 -5.15 -6.27
N GLY A 202 -2.38 -4.90 -5.35
CA GLY A 202 -1.42 -3.81 -5.41
C GLY A 202 -1.85 -2.58 -4.63
N GLY A 203 -0.89 -1.67 -4.43
CA GLY A 203 -1.06 -0.48 -3.61
C GLY A 203 -1.08 -0.79 -2.10
N GLY A 204 -1.51 0.19 -1.33
CA GLY A 204 -1.63 0.03 0.11
C GLY A 204 -2.47 1.10 0.78
N HIS A 205 -2.69 0.92 2.07
CA HIS A 205 -3.42 1.84 2.92
C HIS A 205 -2.69 2.03 4.25
N THR A 206 -2.76 3.23 4.80
CA THR A 206 -2.09 3.53 6.06
C THR A 206 -3.13 3.78 7.14
N VAL A 207 -3.07 2.97 8.20
CA VAL A 207 -3.87 3.10 9.41
C VAL A 207 -2.93 3.23 10.61
N ALA A 208 -3.44 3.65 11.76
CA ALA A 208 -2.64 3.81 12.97
C ALA A 208 -3.30 3.15 14.17
N THR A 209 -2.50 2.74 15.15
CA THR A 209 -3.00 2.25 16.43
C THR A 209 -2.33 2.94 17.61
N SER A 210 -3.03 2.99 18.72
CA SER A 210 -2.51 3.40 20.02
C SER A 210 -3.15 2.57 21.13
N THR A 211 -2.33 2.03 22.01
CA THR A 211 -2.77 1.22 23.15
C THR A 211 -2.43 1.88 24.46
N PHE A 212 -3.45 2.06 25.28
CA PHE A 212 -3.33 2.66 26.61
C PHE A 212 -4.39 2.05 27.53
N ASP A 213 -3.99 1.72 28.75
CA ASP A 213 -4.83 1.15 29.80
C ASP A 213 -5.58 -0.11 29.35
N GLY A 214 -4.86 -1.02 28.66
CA GLY A 214 -5.40 -2.29 28.16
C GLY A 214 -6.44 -2.15 27.04
N ARG A 215 -6.60 -0.95 26.47
CA ARG A 215 -7.45 -0.68 25.32
C ARG A 215 -6.62 -0.29 24.11
N THR A 216 -6.87 -0.95 22.99
CA THR A 216 -6.26 -0.62 21.71
C THR A 216 -7.25 0.17 20.88
N THR A 217 -6.80 1.32 20.42
CA THR A 217 -7.52 2.19 19.50
C THR A 217 -6.92 2.02 18.12
N LEU A 218 -7.74 1.82 17.10
CA LEU A 218 -7.34 1.79 15.70
C LEU A 218 -8.01 2.94 14.98
N PHE A 219 -7.24 3.72 14.24
CA PHE A 219 -7.72 4.76 13.37
C PHE A 219 -7.53 4.36 11.92
N ASP A 220 -8.65 4.28 11.19
CA ASP A 220 -8.67 4.11 9.76
C ASP A 220 -9.16 5.42 9.11
N PRO A 221 -8.34 6.09 8.27
CA PRO A 221 -8.73 7.31 7.56
C PRO A 221 -10.03 7.22 6.74
N ASN A 222 -10.47 6.02 6.35
CA ASN A 222 -11.70 5.81 5.60
C ASN A 222 -12.96 5.73 6.48
N TYR A 223 -12.82 5.37 7.76
CA TYR A 223 -13.95 4.95 8.59
C TYR A 223 -14.01 5.62 9.97
N GLY A 224 -12.89 6.20 10.43
CA GLY A 224 -12.75 6.82 11.73
C GLY A 224 -12.02 5.94 12.75
N GLU A 225 -12.43 6.06 14.00
CA GLU A 225 -11.74 5.48 15.15
C GLU A 225 -12.54 4.34 15.79
N PHE A 226 -11.85 3.24 16.05
CA PHE A 226 -12.36 2.02 16.69
C PHE A 226 -11.63 1.79 18.00
N SER A 227 -12.31 1.25 19.02
CA SER A 227 -11.69 0.97 20.30
C SER A 227 -12.14 -0.38 20.86
N VAL A 228 -11.16 -1.23 21.17
CA VAL A 228 -11.39 -2.59 21.66
C VAL A 228 -10.47 -2.92 22.83
N THR A 229 -10.80 -3.96 23.59
CA THR A 229 -9.85 -4.53 24.56
C THR A 229 -8.74 -5.30 23.85
N SER A 230 -7.60 -5.50 24.51
CA SER A 230 -6.43 -6.14 23.88
C SER A 230 -6.68 -7.53 23.28
N ASP A 231 -7.59 -8.31 23.87
CA ASP A 231 -7.99 -9.65 23.40
C ASP A 231 -8.89 -9.62 22.16
N GLN A 232 -9.44 -8.46 21.80
CA GLN A 232 -10.35 -8.26 20.66
C GLN A 232 -9.65 -7.66 19.43
N VAL A 233 -8.36 -7.29 19.52
CA VAL A 233 -7.63 -6.64 18.41
C VAL A 233 -7.54 -7.54 17.17
N ASP A 234 -7.38 -8.85 17.36
CA ASP A 234 -7.39 -9.84 16.27
C ASP A 234 -8.71 -9.79 15.49
N THR A 235 -9.83 -9.85 16.23
CA THR A 235 -11.17 -9.78 15.64
C THR A 235 -11.40 -8.44 14.92
N LEU A 236 -10.96 -7.33 15.51
CA LEU A 236 -11.06 -6.01 14.87
C LEU A 236 -10.29 -5.96 13.53
N LEU A 237 -9.06 -6.48 13.50
CA LEU A 237 -8.26 -6.50 12.27
C LEU A 237 -8.85 -7.41 11.20
N GLN A 238 -9.39 -8.58 11.58
CA GLN A 238 -10.09 -9.45 10.64
C GLN A 238 -11.31 -8.76 10.04
N ARG A 239 -12.13 -8.10 10.88
CA ARG A 239 -13.30 -7.35 10.41
C ARG A 239 -12.93 -6.19 9.49
N LEU A 240 -11.83 -5.51 9.78
CA LEU A 240 -11.32 -4.45 8.92
C LEU A 240 -10.84 -5.01 7.57
N ALA A 241 -10.15 -6.16 7.56
CA ALA A 241 -9.77 -6.84 6.34
C ALA A 241 -10.99 -7.28 5.52
N ASP A 242 -12.02 -7.86 6.16
CA ASP A 242 -13.27 -8.24 5.50
C ASP A 242 -13.97 -7.03 4.87
N ARG A 243 -13.97 -5.86 5.54
CA ARG A 243 -14.52 -4.60 5.00
C ARG A 243 -13.75 -4.10 3.77
N TYR A 244 -12.45 -4.38 3.67
CA TYR A 244 -11.68 -4.07 2.47
C TYR A 244 -11.96 -5.04 1.32
N ILE A 245 -12.36 -6.27 1.61
CA ILE A 245 -12.79 -7.25 0.60
C ILE A 245 -14.16 -6.87 0.02
N ASP A 246 -15.16 -6.55 0.85
CA ASP A 246 -16.52 -6.21 0.38
C ASP A 246 -16.88 -4.76 0.76
N PRO A 247 -17.11 -3.85 -0.23
CA PRO A 247 -17.29 -4.08 -1.67
C PRO A 247 -16.04 -3.86 -2.53
N ASN A 248 -14.88 -3.56 -1.96
CA ASN A 248 -13.76 -3.01 -2.74
C ASN A 248 -12.92 -4.07 -3.47
N GLY A 249 -13.07 -5.35 -3.13
CA GLY A 249 -12.30 -6.46 -3.69
C GLY A 249 -10.82 -6.46 -3.31
N LEU A 250 -10.43 -5.78 -2.21
CA LEU A 250 -9.04 -5.65 -1.77
C LEU A 250 -8.71 -6.69 -0.71
N TYR A 251 -7.85 -7.66 -1.06
CA TYR A 251 -7.44 -8.74 -0.18
C TYR A 251 -6.15 -8.37 0.52
N LEU A 252 -6.17 -8.38 1.86
CA LEU A 252 -5.00 -8.04 2.67
C LEU A 252 -3.95 -9.16 2.59
N GLU A 253 -2.79 -8.86 2.01
CA GLU A 253 -1.65 -9.78 1.87
C GLU A 253 -0.75 -9.72 3.11
N SER A 254 -0.35 -8.50 3.48
CA SER A 254 0.59 -8.28 4.58
C SER A 254 0.38 -6.95 5.27
N ILE A 255 0.85 -6.86 6.51
CA ILE A 255 0.85 -5.64 7.30
C ILE A 255 2.28 -5.29 7.66
N ALA A 256 2.74 -4.12 7.23
CA ALA A 256 4.02 -3.57 7.67
C ALA A 256 3.80 -2.64 8.85
N THR A 257 4.51 -2.89 9.95
CA THR A 257 4.35 -2.11 11.19
C THR A 257 5.58 -1.29 11.48
N ARG A 258 5.33 -0.09 12.01
CA ARG A 258 6.37 0.82 12.49
C ARG A 258 5.96 1.40 13.82
N LYS A 259 6.85 1.32 14.81
CA LYS A 259 6.57 1.87 16.14
C LYS A 259 6.62 3.40 16.07
N MET A 260 5.66 4.05 16.70
CA MET A 260 5.60 5.48 16.93
C MET A 260 5.86 5.71 18.42
N SER A 261 6.81 6.59 18.74
CA SER A 261 7.29 6.87 20.11
C SER A 261 7.22 8.35 20.47
#